data_AF-Q95UG2-F1
#
_entry.id   AF-Q95UG2-F1
#
_cell.length_a   1.000
_cell.length_b   1.000
_cell.length_c   1.000
_cell.angle_alpha   90.00
_cell.angle_beta   90.00
_cell.angle_gamma   90.00
#
_symmetry.space_group_name_H-M   'P 1'
#
loop_
_entity.id
_entity.type
_entity.pdbx_description
1 polymer ?
#
loop_
_entity_poly.entity_id
_entity_poly.type
_entity_poly.pdbx_seq_one_letter_code
_entity_poly.pdbx_strand_id
1 'polypeptide(L)'
;TFMMIALPNKDNSWTVTLFMPFGKFESLRNAAELKDFYYKTFPDAVPLIGEDLLVNDFFKVKPSALVSVKCKPYHVGSKFLLIGDAAHAMVPFYGQGMNAG
;
A
#
# COMPACT_ATOMS: atom_id res chain seq x y z
N THR A 1 4.29 -7.95 11.44
CA THR A 1 4.62 -8.58 10.14
C THR A 1 4.62 -7.51 9.08
N PHE A 2 5.39 -7.71 8.01
CA PHE A 2 5.57 -6.75 6.91
C PHE A 2 5.39 -7.48 5.59
N MET A 3 4.91 -6.79 4.56
CA MET A 3 4.78 -7.34 3.23
C MET A 3 5.10 -6.27 2.20
N MET A 4 5.79 -6.64 1.13
CA MET A 4 6.07 -5.77 0.01
C MET A 4 5.63 -6.46 -1.28
N ILE A 5 4.93 -5.73 -2.14
CA ILE A 5 4.55 -6.18 -3.48
C ILE A 5 5.10 -5.20 -4.51
N ALA A 6 5.39 -5.69 -5.71
CA ALA A 6 5.82 -4.87 -6.84
C ALA A 6 4.99 -5.23 -8.06
N LEU A 7 4.40 -4.23 -8.72
CA LEU A 7 3.64 -4.42 -9.96
C LEU A 7 4.41 -3.77 -11.13
N PRO A 8 4.56 -4.47 -12.27
CA PRO A 8 5.30 -3.94 -13.40
C PRO A 8 4.49 -2.88 -14.14
N ASN A 9 5.20 -1.85 -14.62
CA ASN A 9 4.66 -0.78 -15.46
C ASN A 9 5.10 -1.01 -16.92
N LYS A 10 4.43 -0.33 -17.87
CA LYS A 10 4.73 -0.45 -19.31
C LYS A 10 6.09 0.11 -19.73
N ASP A 11 6.64 1.03 -18.94
CA ASP A 11 7.96 1.63 -19.13
C ASP A 11 9.09 0.77 -18.54
N ASN A 12 8.80 -0.49 -18.19
CA ASN A 12 9.71 -1.45 -17.55
C ASN A 12 10.15 -1.04 -16.13
N SER A 13 9.51 -0.04 -15.52
CA SER A 13 9.65 0.23 -14.09
C SER A 13 8.70 -0.65 -13.26
N TRP A 14 8.85 -0.59 -11.95
CA TRP A 14 7.97 -1.28 -11.01
C TRP A 14 7.45 -0.29 -9.98
N THR A 15 6.15 -0.39 -9.65
CA THR A 15 5.58 0.33 -8.52
C THR A 15 5.57 -0.60 -7.31
N VAL A 16 6.25 -0.18 -6.25
CA VAL A 16 6.41 -0.98 -5.02
C VAL A 16 5.47 -0.45 -3.92
N THR A 17 4.72 -1.35 -3.29
CA THR A 17 3.84 -1.03 -2.16
C THR A 17 4.30 -1.80 -0.93
N LEU A 18 4.66 -1.07 0.13
CA LEU A 18 5.01 -1.62 1.44
C LEU A 18 3.81 -1.56 2.39
N PHE A 19 3.43 -2.71 2.94
CA PHE A 19 2.45 -2.86 4.00
C PHE A 19 3.14 -3.13 5.33
N MET A 20 2.94 -2.24 6.30
CA MET A 20 3.57 -2.31 7.61
C MET A 20 2.68 -1.58 8.64
N PRO A 21 2.63 -2.01 9.92
CA PRO A 21 1.89 -1.27 10.95
C PRO A 21 2.38 0.18 11.11
N PHE A 22 1.47 1.12 11.38
CA PHE A 22 1.80 2.54 11.54
C PHE A 22 2.93 2.81 12.54
N GLY A 23 2.88 2.19 13.73
CA GLY A 23 3.93 2.37 14.74
C GLY A 23 5.32 1.91 14.28
N LYS A 24 5.41 1.05 13.26
CA LYS A 24 6.69 0.68 12.63
C LYS A 24 7.13 1.69 11.59
N PHE A 25 6.23 2.27 10.80
CA PHE A 25 6.56 3.43 9.97
C PHE A 25 7.08 4.60 10.82
N GLU A 26 6.41 4.91 11.93
CA GLU A 26 6.79 5.99 12.86
C GLU A 26 8.13 5.76 13.57
N SER A 27 8.58 4.49 13.64
CA SER A 27 9.88 4.14 14.20
C SER A 27 11.05 4.37 13.24
N LEU A 28 10.79 4.59 11.94
CA LEU A 28 11.80 4.86 10.92
C LEU A 28 11.84 6.36 10.64
N ARG A 29 12.73 7.07 11.34
CA ARG A 29 12.72 8.56 11.40
C ARG A 29 13.79 9.21 10.54
N ASN A 30 14.77 8.45 10.09
CA ASN A 30 15.87 8.95 9.28
C ASN A 30 16.37 7.88 8.29
N ALA A 31 17.24 8.32 7.38
CA ALA A 31 17.79 7.49 6.33
C ALA A 31 18.57 6.26 6.86
N ALA A 32 19.31 6.40 7.97
CA ALA A 32 20.09 5.29 8.53
C ALA A 32 19.18 4.19 9.07
N GLU A 33 18.17 4.55 9.87
CA GLU A 33 17.18 3.61 10.40
C GLU A 33 16.40 2.89 9.28
N LEU A 34 16.02 3.63 8.24
CA LEU A 34 15.35 3.07 7.06
C LEU A 34 16.25 2.08 6.32
N LYS A 35 17.50 2.45 6.05
CA LYS A 35 18.48 1.59 5.37
C LYS A 35 18.72 0.32 6.18
N ASP A 36 18.98 0.43 7.48
CA ASP A 36 19.17 -0.73 8.36
C ASP A 36 17.95 -1.67 8.34
N PHE A 37 16.74 -1.10 8.38
CA PHE A 37 15.51 -1.87 8.27
C PHE A 37 15.42 -2.64 6.94
N TYR A 38 15.69 -1.97 5.81
CA TYR A 38 15.63 -2.60 4.49
C TYR A 38 16.74 -3.64 4.29
N TYR A 39 17.97 -3.34 4.67
CA TYR A 39 19.08 -4.30 4.59
C TYR A 39 18.82 -5.56 5.42
N LYS A 40 18.11 -5.43 6.55
CA LYS A 40 17.75 -6.57 7.39
C LYS A 40 16.53 -7.35 6.88
N THR A 41 15.55 -6.67 6.30
CA THR A 41 14.22 -7.24 6.03
C THR A 41 13.98 -7.57 4.55
N PHE A 42 14.56 -6.77 3.65
CA PHE A 42 14.41 -6.84 2.19
C PHE A 42 15.77 -6.56 1.50
N PRO A 43 16.83 -7.34 1.79
CA PRO A 43 18.19 -7.04 1.32
C PRO A 43 18.32 -7.01 -0.21
N ASP A 44 17.52 -7.80 -0.91
CA ASP A 44 17.46 -7.88 -2.37
C ASP A 44 16.78 -6.66 -3.01
N ALA A 45 15.86 -6.01 -2.30
CA ALA A 45 15.14 -4.85 -2.81
C ALA A 45 16.00 -3.58 -2.86
N VAL A 46 16.98 -3.43 -1.96
CA VAL A 46 17.85 -2.25 -1.90
C VAL A 46 18.60 -1.99 -3.21
N PRO A 47 19.33 -2.95 -3.81
CA PRO A 47 20.00 -2.73 -5.08
C PRO A 47 19.04 -2.58 -6.28
N LEU A 48 17.82 -3.11 -6.18
CA LEU A 48 16.82 -3.02 -7.26
C LEU A 48 16.12 -1.65 -7.28
N ILE A 49 15.83 -1.07 -6.12
CA ILE A 49 15.19 0.24 -5.97
C ILE A 49 16.23 1.37 -6.09
N GLY A 50 17.43 1.15 -5.54
CA GLY A 50 18.44 2.18 -5.34
C GLY A 50 18.25 2.90 -4.01
N GLU A 51 19.33 3.02 -3.23
CA GLU A 51 19.27 3.55 -1.86
C GLU A 51 18.71 4.99 -1.79
N ASP A 52 19.17 5.86 -2.68
CA ASP A 52 18.78 7.26 -2.66
C ASP A 52 17.30 7.42 -3.03
N LEU A 53 16.83 6.65 -4.02
CA LEU A 53 15.42 6.65 -4.42
C LEU A 53 14.54 6.12 -3.28
N LEU A 54 14.97 5.02 -2.63
CA LEU A 54 14.28 4.45 -1.49
C LEU A 54 14.11 5.48 -0.36
N VAL A 55 15.18 6.15 0.03
CA VAL A 55 15.14 7.17 1.10
C VAL A 55 14.25 8.34 0.70
N ASN A 56 14.44 8.87 -0.51
CA ASN A 56 13.69 10.03 -0.99
C ASN A 56 12.19 9.74 -1.06
N ASP A 57 11.78 8.61 -1.63
CA ASP A 57 10.38 8.28 -1.80
C ASP A 57 9.70 7.91 -0.47
N PHE A 58 10.40 7.19 0.41
CA PHE A 58 9.85 6.82 1.72
C PHE A 58 9.48 8.05 2.56
N PHE A 59 10.35 9.07 2.60
CA PHE A 59 10.11 10.28 3.42
C PHE A 59 9.28 11.36 2.71
N LYS A 60 9.06 11.23 1.40
CA LYS A 60 8.23 12.17 0.62
C LYS A 60 6.73 12.04 0.91
N VAL A 61 6.27 10.86 1.32
CA VAL A 61 4.84 10.57 1.55
C VAL A 61 4.59 10.01 2.95
N LYS A 62 3.35 10.14 3.43
CA LYS A 62 2.92 9.51 4.69
C LYS A 62 2.26 8.16 4.39
N PRO A 63 2.41 7.15 5.26
CA PRO A 63 1.69 5.89 5.14
C PRO A 63 0.18 6.13 5.15
N SER A 64 -0.55 5.41 4.29
CA SER A 64 -2.00 5.54 4.16
C SER A 64 -2.74 4.45 4.93
N ALA A 65 -3.90 4.80 5.50
CA ALA A 65 -4.76 3.86 6.18
C ALA A 65 -5.49 2.96 5.19
N LEU A 66 -5.60 1.67 5.52
CA LEU A 66 -6.43 0.72 4.80
C LEU A 66 -7.73 0.52 5.58
N VAL A 67 -8.86 0.59 4.88
CA VAL A 67 -10.19 0.52 5.50
C VAL A 67 -10.97 -0.65 4.92
N SER A 68 -11.81 -1.24 5.75
CA SER A 68 -12.80 -2.25 5.35
C SER A 68 -14.17 -1.75 5.75
N VAL A 69 -15.06 -1.56 4.77
CA VAL A 69 -16.44 -1.12 4.97
C VAL A 69 -17.34 -2.19 4.37
N LYS A 70 -18.33 -2.62 5.17
CA LYS A 70 -19.44 -3.44 4.69
C LYS A 70 -20.72 -2.71 5.00
N CYS A 71 -21.60 -2.55 4.02
CA CYS A 71 -22.94 -2.02 4.24
C CYS A 71 -24.00 -2.97 3.69
N LYS A 72 -25.25 -2.78 4.13
CA LYS A 72 -26.45 -3.41 3.57
C LYS A 72 -27.69 -2.69 4.10
N PRO A 73 -28.77 -2.55 3.31
CA PRO A 73 -28.85 -2.84 1.87
C PRO A 73 -28.02 -1.83 1.04
N TYR A 74 -27.75 -2.14 -0.23
CA TYR A 74 -27.01 -1.26 -1.15
C TYR A 74 -27.89 -0.23 -1.88
N HIS A 75 -29.20 -0.22 -1.64
CA HIS A 75 -30.12 0.67 -2.33
C HIS A 75 -31.18 1.23 -1.37
N VAL A 76 -31.78 2.36 -1.75
CA VAL A 76 -32.93 2.96 -1.08
C VAL A 76 -34.03 3.21 -2.11
N GLY A 77 -35.13 2.48 -2.00
CA GLY A 77 -36.19 2.48 -3.01
C GLY A 77 -35.64 2.11 -4.39
N SER A 78 -36.16 2.76 -5.43
CA SER A 78 -35.73 2.60 -6.83
C SER A 78 -34.87 3.76 -7.36
N LYS A 79 -34.43 4.68 -6.48
CA LYS A 79 -33.80 5.95 -6.88
C LYS A 79 -32.32 6.08 -6.47
N PHE A 80 -31.84 5.26 -5.54
CA PHE A 80 -30.47 5.33 -5.04
C PHE A 80 -29.85 3.94 -4.97
N LEU A 81 -28.62 3.82 -5.45
CA LEU A 81 -27.83 2.59 -5.48
C LEU A 81 -26.36 2.92 -5.16
N LEU A 82 -25.73 2.11 -4.31
CA LEU A 82 -24.28 2.09 -4.08
C LEU A 82 -23.65 0.96 -4.90
N ILE A 83 -22.49 1.24 -5.49
CA ILE A 83 -21.66 0.30 -6.26
C ILE A 83 -20.18 0.50 -5.91
N GLY A 84 -19.34 -0.48 -6.21
CA GLY A 84 -17.90 -0.40 -5.93
C GLY A 84 -17.57 -0.13 -4.47
N ASP A 85 -16.48 0.62 -4.25
CA ASP A 85 -15.99 0.94 -2.90
C ASP A 85 -17.01 1.73 -2.04
N ALA A 86 -17.98 2.41 -2.65
CA ALA A 86 -19.06 3.06 -1.91
C ALA A 86 -20.00 2.05 -1.23
N ALA A 87 -20.14 0.84 -1.80
CA ALA A 87 -20.89 -0.26 -1.21
C ALA A 87 -19.99 -1.17 -0.34
N HIS A 88 -18.75 -1.41 -0.77
CA HIS A 88 -17.87 -2.40 -0.15
C HIS A 88 -16.37 -2.10 -0.32
N ALA A 89 -15.85 -1.12 0.41
CA ALA A 89 -14.41 -0.93 0.50
C ALA A 89 -13.75 -2.12 1.20
N MET A 90 -12.69 -2.68 0.60
CA MET A 90 -11.97 -3.83 1.13
C MET A 90 -10.47 -3.58 1.18
N VAL A 91 -9.80 -4.22 2.15
CA VAL A 91 -8.34 -4.18 2.21
C VAL A 91 -7.72 -4.85 0.97
N PRO A 92 -6.63 -4.31 0.41
CA PRO A 92 -6.14 -4.66 -0.93
C PRO A 92 -5.36 -5.98 -1.02
N PHE A 93 -5.44 -6.84 0.00
CA PHE A 93 -4.58 -8.04 0.08
C PHE A 93 -4.92 -9.14 -0.94
N TYR A 94 -6.03 -9.03 -1.67
CA TYR A 94 -6.41 -9.93 -2.76
C TYR A 94 -6.45 -9.26 -4.15
N GLY A 95 -6.20 -7.94 -4.23
CA GLY A 95 -6.27 -7.21 -5.51
C GLY A 95 -7.64 -7.28 -6.21
N GLN A 96 -8.73 -7.51 -5.47
CA GLN A 96 -10.07 -7.75 -6.05
C GLN A 96 -11.01 -6.54 -6.01
N GLY A 97 -10.65 -5.43 -5.35
CA GLY A 97 -11.56 -4.27 -5.23
C GLY A 97 -12.06 -3.76 -6.58
N MET A 98 -11.14 -3.48 -7.51
CA MET A 98 -11.49 -3.05 -8.87
C MET A 98 -12.26 -4.12 -9.67
N ASN A 99 -11.94 -5.41 -9.50
CA ASN A 99 -12.60 -6.50 -10.23
C ASN A 99 -14.02 -6.77 -9.72
N ALA A 100 -14.28 -6.51 -8.43
CA ALA A 100 -15.56 -6.74 -7.78
C ALA A 100 -16.50 -5.53 -7.85
N GLY A 101 -15.99 -4.37 -8.25
CA GLY A 101 -16.68 -3.08 -8.17
C GLY A 101 -17.79 -2.86 -9.18
#